data_AF-A0A7J0D5V5-F1
#
_entry.id   AF-A0A7J0D5V5-F1
#
_cell.length_a   1.000
_cell.length_b   1.000
_cell.length_c   1.000
_cell.angle_alpha   90.00
_cell.angle_beta   90.00
_cell.angle_gamma   90.00
#
_symmetry.space_group_name_H-M   'P 1'
#
loop_
_entity.id
_entity.type
_entity.pdbx_description
1 polymer ?
#
loop_
_entity_poly.entity_id
_entity_poly.type
_entity_poly.pdbx_seq_one_letter_code
_entity_poly.pdbx_strand_id
1 'polypeptide(L)'
;MTSTTHTTQDPHHGLHSEDGARRDEHSGRDPQPVIKALDLAWLEFVKPDLERAETFARDFGFTVAARTPHALYLRATLPGPHCLVIRRGPASRFLGPAFLAADRSDLDRLAEATGRRVRPLHEYGGGHVVDLLDPSGTPVRVVHGVTEHPALPGQRPLPLNTGAMPPGSTRPSARHGNRPGSNGSATSCSPRAASAAPSTGTCTTWG
;
A
#
# COMPACT_ATOMS: atom_id res chain seq x y z
N MET A 1 42.79 32.29 -27.96
CA MET A 1 42.18 31.07 -28.52
C MET A 1 42.27 29.99 -27.46
N THR A 2 41.13 29.47 -26.97
CA THR A 2 40.90 28.10 -26.45
C THR A 2 39.48 28.08 -25.87
N SER A 3 38.49 27.75 -26.69
CA SER A 3 37.14 27.49 -26.19
C SER A 3 37.11 26.07 -25.64
N THR A 4 36.90 25.91 -24.33
CA THR A 4 36.73 24.59 -23.72
C THR A 4 35.41 23.97 -24.18
N THR A 5 35.47 23.03 -25.13
CA THR A 5 34.32 22.22 -25.53
C THR A 5 33.91 21.31 -24.38
N HIS A 6 32.79 21.64 -23.73
CA HIS A 6 32.17 20.75 -22.76
C HIS A 6 31.38 19.68 -23.54
N THR A 7 31.91 18.46 -23.59
CA THR A 7 31.22 17.32 -24.22
C THR A 7 30.02 16.94 -23.36
N THR A 8 28.83 17.35 -23.76
CA THR A 8 27.57 16.86 -23.18
C THR A 8 27.42 15.39 -23.55
N GLN A 9 27.88 14.50 -22.67
CA GLN A 9 27.71 13.07 -22.84
C GLN A 9 26.22 12.73 -22.70
N ASP A 10 25.64 12.16 -23.75
CA ASP A 10 24.25 11.71 -23.75
C ASP A 10 24.06 10.58 -22.73
N PRO A 11 23.28 10.78 -21.64
CA PRO A 11 23.06 9.74 -20.62
C PRO A 11 22.26 8.54 -21.15
N HIS A 12 21.74 8.63 -22.38
CA HIS A 12 20.92 7.61 -23.01
C HIS A 12 21.71 6.68 -23.96
N HIS A 13 23.01 6.92 -24.14
CA HIS A 13 23.92 6.02 -24.84
C HIS A 13 24.15 4.73 -24.01
N GLY A 14 23.18 3.83 -24.04
CA GLY A 14 23.13 2.65 -23.18
C GLY A 14 21.73 2.26 -22.66
N LEU A 15 20.64 2.91 -23.10
CA LEU A 15 19.29 2.51 -22.68
C LEU A 15 18.78 1.20 -23.33
N HIS A 16 19.46 0.69 -24.35
CA HIS A 16 19.37 -0.73 -24.72
C HIS A 16 19.65 -1.58 -23.47
N SER A 17 18.99 -2.72 -23.29
CA SER A 17 19.57 -3.71 -22.39
C SER A 17 20.87 -4.17 -23.05
N GLU A 18 21.99 -4.13 -22.32
CA GLU A 18 23.27 -4.67 -22.82
C GLU A 18 23.15 -6.15 -23.23
N ASP A 19 22.22 -6.88 -22.59
CA ASP A 19 21.82 -8.26 -22.92
C ASP A 19 20.91 -8.41 -24.16
N GLY A 20 20.46 -7.31 -24.79
CA GLY A 20 19.43 -7.34 -25.84
C GLY A 20 18.07 -7.86 -25.32
N ALA A 21 17.33 -8.53 -26.20
CA ALA A 21 16.14 -9.30 -25.80
C ALA A 21 16.58 -10.65 -25.22
N ARG A 22 16.17 -10.95 -23.99
CA ARG A 22 16.57 -12.21 -23.33
C ARG A 22 15.83 -13.39 -23.95
N ARG A 23 16.43 -14.59 -23.90
CA ARG A 23 15.71 -15.82 -24.25
C ARG A 23 14.51 -15.95 -23.27
N ASP A 24 13.34 -16.30 -23.81
CA ASP A 24 12.04 -16.33 -23.11
C ASP A 24 11.42 -14.95 -22.76
N GLU A 25 11.95 -13.85 -23.33
CA GLU A 25 11.29 -12.54 -23.33
C GLU A 25 9.98 -12.56 -24.12
N HIS A 26 8.98 -11.80 -23.67
CA HIS A 26 7.66 -11.76 -24.31
C HIS A 26 7.75 -11.23 -25.75
N SER A 27 7.24 -11.98 -26.72
CA SER A 27 7.34 -11.67 -28.16
C SER A 27 6.65 -10.36 -28.59
N GLY A 28 5.75 -9.82 -27.77
CA GLY A 28 5.16 -8.49 -27.95
C GLY A 28 5.98 -7.33 -27.38
N ARG A 29 7.17 -7.57 -26.80
CA ARG A 29 8.06 -6.50 -26.33
C ARG A 29 8.74 -5.83 -27.52
N ASP A 30 8.62 -4.51 -27.61
CA ASP A 30 9.35 -3.71 -28.58
C ASP A 30 10.88 -3.86 -28.35
N PRO A 31 11.69 -4.20 -29.38
CA PRO A 31 13.14 -4.33 -29.25
C PRO A 31 13.84 -3.00 -28.94
N GLN A 32 13.21 -1.86 -29.23
CA GLN A 32 13.72 -0.52 -28.96
C GLN A 32 12.66 0.32 -28.24
N PRO A 33 12.36 0.02 -26.96
CA PRO A 33 11.34 0.74 -26.21
C PRO A 33 11.77 2.20 -26.00
N VAL A 34 10.81 3.14 -26.12
CA VAL A 34 11.05 4.59 -25.96
C VAL A 34 11.70 4.91 -24.60
N ILE A 35 11.21 4.25 -23.55
CA ILE A 35 11.75 4.29 -22.19
C ILE A 35 11.60 2.90 -21.53
N LYS A 36 12.31 2.69 -20.42
CA LYS A 36 12.05 1.58 -19.48
C LYS A 36 11.35 2.16 -18.25
N ALA A 37 10.18 1.63 -17.88
CA ALA A 37 9.59 1.94 -16.58
C ALA A 37 10.47 1.36 -15.46
N LEU A 38 10.69 2.13 -14.40
CA LEU A 38 11.46 1.73 -13.23
C LEU A 38 10.64 0.83 -12.30
N ASP A 39 9.38 1.20 -12.05
CA ASP A 39 8.45 0.45 -11.20
C ASP A 39 6.97 0.81 -11.50
N LEU A 40 6.03 0.08 -10.93
CA LEU A 40 4.63 0.50 -10.80
C LEU A 40 4.50 1.47 -9.62
N ALA A 41 4.23 2.75 -9.90
CA ALA A 41 4.09 3.76 -8.86
C ALA A 41 2.78 3.58 -8.06
N TRP A 42 1.62 3.53 -8.74
CA TRP A 42 0.33 3.28 -8.10
C TRP A 42 -0.74 2.75 -9.06
N LEU A 43 -1.86 2.32 -8.49
CA LEU A 43 -3.11 2.04 -9.21
C LEU A 43 -4.18 3.09 -8.89
N GLU A 44 -4.96 3.48 -9.90
CA GLU A 44 -6.07 4.44 -9.74
C GLU A 44 -7.44 3.77 -9.88
N PHE A 45 -8.36 4.09 -8.96
CA PHE A 45 -9.73 3.60 -8.96
C PHE A 45 -10.73 4.73 -8.70
N VAL A 46 -11.99 4.51 -9.11
CA VAL A 46 -13.14 5.28 -8.65
C VAL A 46 -13.95 4.45 -7.66
N LYS A 47 -14.47 5.10 -6.61
CA LYS A 47 -15.47 4.55 -5.68
C LYS A 47 -16.54 5.61 -5.36
N PRO A 48 -17.80 5.21 -5.10
CA PRO A 48 -18.87 6.15 -4.72
C PRO A 48 -18.69 6.74 -3.32
N ASP A 49 -18.03 5.98 -2.44
CA ASP A 49 -17.90 6.27 -1.02
C ASP A 49 -16.42 6.12 -0.61
N LEU A 50 -15.81 7.25 -0.22
CA LEU A 50 -14.40 7.29 0.21
C LEU A 50 -14.21 6.86 1.67
N GLU A 51 -15.25 6.81 2.49
CA GLU A 51 -15.16 6.35 3.88
C GLU A 51 -15.16 4.83 3.91
N ARG A 52 -16.12 4.20 3.21
CA ARG A 52 -16.11 2.74 3.04
C ARG A 52 -14.86 2.23 2.31
N ALA A 53 -14.37 2.97 1.32
CA ALA A 53 -13.12 2.63 0.64
C ALA A 53 -11.90 2.76 1.55
N GLU A 54 -11.86 3.74 2.45
CA GLU A 54 -10.79 3.87 3.45
C GLU A 54 -10.84 2.74 4.49
N THR A 55 -12.01 2.42 5.04
CA THR A 55 -12.17 1.31 5.99
C THR A 55 -11.67 0.00 5.37
N PHE A 56 -12.14 -0.34 4.17
CA PHE A 56 -11.68 -1.52 3.44
C PHE A 56 -10.15 -1.50 3.19
N ALA A 57 -9.59 -0.36 2.80
CA ALA A 57 -8.14 -0.27 2.58
C ALA A 57 -7.33 -0.50 3.87
N ARG A 58 -7.83 -0.01 5.02
CA ARG A 58 -7.21 -0.23 6.33
C ARG A 58 -7.27 -1.70 6.77
N ASP A 59 -8.37 -2.40 6.47
CA ASP A 59 -8.48 -3.85 6.72
C ASP A 59 -7.44 -4.68 5.94
N PHE A 60 -7.03 -4.18 4.77
CA PHE A 60 -5.93 -4.74 3.95
C PHE A 60 -4.53 -4.20 4.31
N GLY A 61 -4.41 -3.42 5.40
CA GLY A 61 -3.13 -2.92 5.91
C GLY A 61 -2.59 -1.66 5.23
N PHE A 62 -3.37 -0.99 4.36
CA PHE A 62 -2.96 0.31 3.81
C PHE A 62 -3.10 1.44 4.83
N THR A 63 -2.19 2.40 4.74
CA THR A 63 -2.21 3.64 5.53
C THR A 63 -2.56 4.83 4.63
N VAL A 64 -3.40 5.75 5.11
CA VAL A 64 -3.71 7.00 4.42
C VAL A 64 -2.50 7.92 4.45
N ALA A 65 -1.95 8.25 3.28
CA ALA A 65 -0.89 9.25 3.11
C ALA A 65 -1.50 10.66 3.01
N ALA A 66 -2.63 10.79 2.30
CA ALA A 66 -3.43 12.01 2.27
C ALA A 66 -4.91 11.73 1.93
N ARG A 67 -5.78 12.65 2.34
CA ARG A 67 -7.21 12.64 2.04
C ARG A 67 -7.68 14.03 1.61
N THR A 68 -8.53 14.08 0.61
CA THR A 68 -9.23 15.29 0.15
C THR A 68 -10.73 14.99 0.02
N PRO A 69 -11.61 15.98 -0.22
CA PRO A 69 -13.03 15.72 -0.45
C PRO A 69 -13.36 14.84 -1.67
N HIS A 70 -12.38 14.65 -2.57
CA HIS A 70 -12.56 13.96 -3.86
C HIS A 70 -11.59 12.80 -4.11
N ALA A 71 -10.55 12.62 -3.27
CA ALA A 71 -9.58 11.54 -3.43
C ALA A 71 -8.95 11.10 -2.10
N LEU A 72 -8.59 9.83 -2.05
CA LEU A 72 -7.83 9.18 -0.98
C LEU A 72 -6.54 8.62 -1.55
N TYR A 73 -5.41 8.98 -0.96
CA TYR A 73 -4.07 8.52 -1.35
C TYR A 73 -3.56 7.57 -0.27
N LEU A 74 -3.29 6.33 -0.65
CA LEU A 74 -2.98 5.21 0.23
C LEU A 74 -1.58 4.68 -0.05
N ARG A 75 -0.88 4.27 1.00
CA ARG A 75 0.47 3.69 0.92
C ARG A 75 0.59 2.40 1.73
N ALA A 76 1.53 1.56 1.30
CA ALA A 76 1.94 0.35 2.01
C ALA A 76 3.02 0.65 3.07
N THR A 77 3.54 -0.41 3.71
CA THR A 77 4.57 -0.32 4.76
C THR A 77 5.98 -0.07 4.24
N LEU A 78 6.29 -0.48 3.01
CA LEU A 78 7.59 -0.26 2.39
C LEU A 78 7.84 1.24 2.07
N PRO A 79 9.10 1.67 1.96
CA PRO A 79 9.41 3.03 1.50
C PRO A 79 9.00 3.20 0.03
N GLY A 80 8.72 4.43 -0.38
CA GLY A 80 8.29 4.78 -1.74
C GLY A 80 7.08 5.71 -1.76
N PRO A 81 6.48 5.94 -2.94
CA PRO A 81 5.30 6.80 -3.10
C PRO A 81 4.04 6.20 -2.46
N HIS A 82 2.91 6.90 -2.59
CA HIS A 82 1.61 6.28 -2.44
C HIS A 82 1.42 5.22 -3.55
N CYS A 83 0.79 4.09 -3.23
CA CYS A 83 0.66 2.93 -4.11
C CYS A 83 -0.77 2.69 -4.62
N LEU A 84 -1.76 3.43 -4.07
CA LEU A 84 -3.16 3.32 -4.45
C LEU A 84 -3.86 4.68 -4.32
N VAL A 85 -4.58 5.10 -5.36
CA VAL A 85 -5.38 6.32 -5.38
C VAL A 85 -6.84 5.95 -5.62
N ILE A 86 -7.73 6.41 -4.74
CA ILE A 86 -9.17 6.20 -4.85
C ILE A 86 -9.86 7.55 -5.00
N ARG A 87 -10.43 7.80 -6.18
CA ARG A 87 -11.19 9.01 -6.50
C ARG A 87 -12.68 8.80 -6.23
N ARG A 88 -13.38 9.85 -5.80
CA ARG A 88 -14.83 9.83 -5.65
C ARG A 88 -15.52 9.90 -7.01
N GLY A 89 -16.52 9.06 -7.24
CA GLY A 89 -17.35 9.11 -8.45
C GLY A 89 -18.48 8.08 -8.44
N PRO A 90 -19.49 8.23 -9.31
CA PRO A 90 -20.80 7.60 -9.13
C PRO A 90 -20.81 6.06 -9.20
N ALA A 91 -19.83 5.45 -9.85
CA ALA A 91 -19.73 4.01 -10.03
C ALA A 91 -18.28 3.52 -9.82
N SER A 92 -18.14 2.32 -9.26
CA SER A 92 -16.84 1.68 -9.07
C SER A 92 -16.21 1.32 -10.43
N ARG A 93 -14.97 1.74 -10.68
CA ARG A 93 -14.17 1.29 -11.83
C ARG A 93 -12.68 1.38 -11.54
N PHE A 94 -11.88 0.61 -12.27
CA PHE A 94 -10.45 0.88 -12.43
C PHE A 94 -10.27 2.06 -13.41
N LEU A 95 -9.28 2.92 -13.17
CA LEU A 95 -8.91 4.02 -14.06
C LEU A 95 -7.64 3.71 -14.83
N GLY A 96 -6.68 3.04 -14.22
CA GLY A 96 -5.40 2.74 -14.84
C GLY A 96 -4.24 2.66 -13.84
N PRO A 97 -3.07 2.17 -14.30
CA PRO A 97 -1.81 2.24 -13.56
C PRO A 97 -1.10 3.58 -13.77
N ALA A 98 -0.25 3.94 -12.83
CA ALA A 98 0.82 4.90 -13.00
C ALA A 98 2.17 4.19 -12.84
N PHE A 99 3.07 4.36 -13.80
CA PHE A 99 4.44 3.82 -13.79
C PHE A 99 5.44 4.90 -13.44
N LEU A 100 6.47 4.55 -12.66
CA LEU A 100 7.59 5.44 -12.34
C LEU A 100 8.62 5.41 -13.49
N ALA A 101 9.03 6.57 -13.97
CA ALA A 101 10.17 6.72 -14.87
C ALA A 101 11.45 7.00 -14.09
N ALA A 102 12.58 6.48 -14.57
CA ALA A 102 13.87 6.60 -13.90
C ALA A 102 14.37 8.04 -13.88
N ASP A 103 14.23 8.77 -15.00
CA ASP A 103 14.62 10.18 -15.10
C ASP A 103 13.48 11.09 -15.58
N ARG A 104 13.62 12.40 -15.40
CA ARG A 104 12.70 13.39 -15.97
C ARG A 104 12.71 13.37 -17.51
N SER A 105 13.87 13.21 -18.13
CA SER A 105 14.04 13.16 -19.59
C SER A 105 13.30 12.00 -20.25
N ASP A 106 13.07 10.89 -19.54
CA ASP A 106 12.21 9.79 -19.99
C ASP A 106 10.77 10.28 -20.24
N LEU A 107 10.24 11.17 -19.40
CA LEU A 107 8.93 11.77 -19.63
C LEU A 107 8.92 12.67 -20.88
N ASP A 108 9.98 13.45 -21.09
CA ASP A 108 10.09 14.35 -22.23
C ASP A 108 10.19 13.55 -23.55
N ARG A 109 10.99 12.47 -23.57
CA ARG A 109 11.07 11.47 -24.67
C ARG A 109 9.73 10.80 -24.97
N LEU A 110 9.04 10.35 -23.91
CA LEU A 110 7.75 9.69 -24.05
C LEU A 110 6.68 10.67 -24.57
N ALA A 111 6.72 11.93 -24.14
CA ALA A 111 5.85 12.99 -24.64
C ALA A 111 6.10 13.27 -26.14
N GLU A 112 7.35 13.36 -26.58
CA GLU A 112 7.73 13.53 -27.99
C GLU A 112 7.22 12.35 -28.84
N ALA A 113 7.60 11.12 -28.48
CA ALA A 113 7.25 9.91 -29.23
C ALA A 113 5.73 9.63 -29.33
N THR A 114 4.92 10.17 -28.41
CA THR A 114 3.46 9.96 -28.37
C THR A 114 2.65 11.21 -28.74
N GLY A 115 3.29 12.32 -29.10
CA GLY A 115 2.60 13.59 -29.36
C GLY A 115 1.85 14.15 -28.15
N ARG A 116 2.32 13.82 -26.94
CA ARG A 116 1.76 14.27 -25.66
C ARG A 116 2.58 15.42 -25.08
N ARG A 117 2.30 15.78 -23.82
CA ARG A 117 3.02 16.82 -23.09
C ARG A 117 3.30 16.34 -21.67
N VAL A 118 4.51 16.59 -21.19
CA VAL A 118 4.80 16.50 -19.76
C VAL A 118 4.10 17.68 -19.07
N ARG A 119 3.40 17.40 -17.97
CA ARG A 119 2.76 18.42 -17.12
C ARG A 119 3.19 18.23 -15.66
N PRO A 120 3.15 19.29 -14.83
CA PRO A 120 3.24 19.12 -13.39
C PRO A 120 2.09 18.24 -12.88
N LEU A 121 2.38 17.38 -11.91
CA LEU A 121 1.38 16.63 -11.18
C LEU A 121 0.96 17.46 -9.95
N HIS A 122 -0.12 18.23 -10.09
CA HIS A 122 -0.67 19.07 -9.01
C HIS A 122 -1.39 18.28 -7.90
N GLU A 123 -1.40 16.94 -8.02
CA GLU A 123 -2.02 16.04 -7.06
C GLU A 123 -1.09 15.75 -5.88
N TYR A 124 -1.58 15.03 -4.87
CA TYR A 124 -0.73 14.61 -3.75
C TYR A 124 0.47 13.78 -4.25
N GLY A 125 1.65 14.08 -3.73
CA GLY A 125 2.92 13.54 -4.20
C GLY A 125 3.71 14.48 -5.10
N GLY A 126 3.07 15.42 -5.81
CA GLY A 126 3.80 16.35 -6.69
C GLY A 126 4.49 15.65 -7.87
N GLY A 127 5.52 16.31 -8.42
CA GLY A 127 6.32 15.77 -9.53
C GLY A 127 5.77 16.11 -10.91
N HIS A 128 6.06 15.26 -11.89
CA HIS A 128 5.69 15.43 -13.30
C HIS A 128 5.04 14.16 -13.84
N VAL A 129 4.20 14.30 -14.87
CA VAL A 129 3.44 13.21 -15.48
C VAL A 129 3.22 13.40 -16.98
N VAL A 130 3.18 12.27 -17.71
CA VAL A 130 2.59 12.14 -19.04
C VAL A 130 1.39 11.20 -18.93
N ASP A 131 0.23 11.63 -19.43
CA ASP A 131 -0.96 10.77 -19.56
C ASP A 131 -1.03 10.16 -20.97
N LEU A 132 -1.10 8.83 -21.01
CA LEU A 132 -1.21 8.00 -22.20
C LEU A 132 -2.54 7.21 -22.19
N LEU A 133 -2.81 6.54 -23.31
CA LEU A 133 -3.76 5.44 -23.39
C LEU A 133 -2.99 4.18 -23.81
N ASP A 134 -3.34 3.02 -23.26
CA ASP A 134 -2.90 1.73 -23.80
C ASP A 134 -3.60 1.42 -25.15
N PRO A 135 -3.20 0.37 -25.88
CA PRO A 135 -3.86 -0.02 -27.13
C PRO A 135 -5.34 -0.41 -27.00
N SER A 136 -5.83 -0.66 -25.79
CA SER A 136 -7.24 -0.95 -25.48
C SER A 136 -8.06 0.31 -25.11
N GLY A 137 -7.41 1.47 -25.01
CA GLY A 137 -8.01 2.74 -24.57
C GLY A 137 -8.01 2.96 -23.05
N THR A 138 -7.34 2.11 -22.25
CA THR A 138 -7.18 2.31 -20.81
C THR A 138 -6.21 3.47 -20.54
N PRO A 139 -6.54 4.45 -19.69
CA PRO A 139 -5.57 5.43 -19.23
C PRO A 139 -4.33 4.78 -18.59
N VAL A 140 -3.15 5.28 -18.95
CA VAL A 140 -1.87 4.93 -18.34
C VAL A 140 -1.12 6.21 -18.01
N ARG A 141 -0.59 6.33 -16.80
CA ARG A 141 0.27 7.45 -16.41
C ARG A 141 1.72 7.01 -16.36
N VAL A 142 2.64 7.89 -16.73
CA VAL A 142 4.07 7.74 -16.45
C VAL A 142 4.52 8.99 -15.70
N VAL A 143 5.17 8.80 -14.54
CA VAL A 143 5.46 9.85 -13.56
C VAL A 143 6.92 9.87 -13.15
N HIS A 144 7.43 11.03 -12.74
CA HIS A 144 8.78 11.19 -12.18
C HIS A 144 8.82 12.32 -11.14
N GLY A 145 9.75 12.23 -10.18
CA GLY A 145 9.92 13.24 -9.12
C GLY A 145 8.74 13.31 -8.15
N VAL A 146 8.04 12.19 -7.96
CA VAL A 146 6.94 12.05 -6.99
C VAL A 146 7.49 11.91 -5.58
N THR A 147 6.77 12.40 -4.58
CA THR A 147 7.20 12.34 -3.17
C THR A 147 7.25 10.91 -2.69
N GLU A 148 8.44 10.47 -2.30
CA GLU A 148 8.64 9.23 -1.55
C GLU A 148 8.41 9.43 -0.05
N HIS A 149 8.01 8.36 0.61
CA HIS A 149 7.78 8.33 2.05
C HIS A 149 8.64 7.24 2.71
N PRO A 150 9.14 7.47 3.95
CA PRO A 150 9.93 6.48 4.67
C PRO A 150 9.08 5.26 5.05
N ALA A 151 9.72 4.11 5.28
CA ALA A 151 9.04 2.89 5.69
C ALA A 151 8.19 3.09 6.97
N LEU A 152 7.03 2.44 7.03
CA LEU A 152 6.19 2.35 8.22
C LEU A 152 6.52 1.07 9.01
N PRO A 153 6.23 1.02 10.32
CA PRO A 153 6.36 -0.22 11.11
C PRO A 153 5.56 -1.36 10.48
N GLY A 154 6.24 -2.42 10.04
CA GLY A 154 5.61 -3.63 9.54
C GLY A 154 4.95 -4.45 10.65
N GLN A 155 4.06 -5.37 10.28
CA GLN A 155 3.59 -6.38 11.23
C GLN A 155 4.76 -7.24 11.70
N ARG A 156 4.82 -7.50 13.01
CA ARG A 156 5.74 -8.51 13.55
C ARG A 156 5.31 -9.88 13.02
N PRO A 157 6.22 -10.72 12.49
CA PRO A 157 5.90 -12.08 12.07
C PRO A 157 5.20 -12.85 13.19
N LEU A 158 4.11 -13.54 12.87
CA LEU A 158 3.48 -14.44 13.85
C LEU A 158 4.41 -15.64 14.09
N PRO A 159 4.63 -16.06 15.36
CA PRO A 159 5.31 -17.31 15.65
C PRO A 159 4.39 -18.47 15.26
N LEU A 160 4.58 -19.00 14.05
CA LEU A 160 3.76 -20.08 13.49
C LEU A 160 4.23 -21.46 13.93
N ASN A 161 3.28 -22.33 14.27
CA ASN A 161 3.50 -23.74 14.57
C ASN A 161 3.73 -24.57 13.30
N THR A 162 4.85 -24.35 12.61
CA THR A 162 5.30 -25.20 11.51
C THR A 162 5.96 -26.46 12.10
N GLY A 163 5.34 -27.63 11.86
CA GLY A 163 5.58 -28.88 12.60
C GLY A 163 6.93 -29.60 12.43
N ALA A 164 8.03 -28.88 12.18
CA ALA A 164 9.39 -29.44 12.17
C ALA A 164 10.11 -29.35 13.53
N MET A 165 9.65 -28.45 14.42
CA MET A 165 9.86 -28.44 15.89
C MET A 165 8.74 -27.57 16.47
N PRO A 166 8.09 -27.92 17.59
CA PRO A 166 6.88 -27.22 18.04
C PRO A 166 7.19 -25.89 18.77
N PRO A 167 6.63 -24.74 18.32
CA PRO A 167 6.45 -23.59 19.19
C PRO A 167 5.57 -23.92 20.40
N GLY A 168 5.93 -23.33 21.53
CA GLY A 168 5.44 -23.83 22.81
C GLY A 168 6.27 -25.02 23.27
N SER A 169 7.49 -24.73 23.73
CA SER A 169 7.91 -25.34 24.99
C SER A 169 6.76 -25.13 25.98
N THR A 170 6.06 -26.21 26.32
CA THR A 170 4.91 -26.17 27.21
C THR A 170 5.38 -25.68 28.56
N ARG A 171 5.13 -24.39 28.85
CA ARG A 171 5.23 -23.86 30.21
C ARG A 171 4.47 -24.84 31.10
N PRO A 172 5.12 -25.52 32.07
CA PRO A 172 4.44 -26.56 32.83
C PRO A 172 3.22 -25.96 33.50
N SER A 173 2.04 -26.48 33.15
CA SER A 173 0.89 -26.32 34.02
C SER A 173 1.31 -26.97 35.34
N ALA A 174 1.43 -26.16 36.39
CA ALA A 174 1.76 -26.62 37.72
C ALA A 174 0.57 -27.44 38.27
N ARG A 175 0.44 -28.68 37.78
CA ARG A 175 -0.53 -29.65 38.22
C ARG A 175 -0.31 -29.84 39.71
N HIS A 176 -1.26 -29.37 40.51
CA HIS A 176 -1.23 -29.49 41.97
C HIS A 176 -1.12 -30.97 42.34
N GLY A 177 0.11 -31.40 42.65
CA GLY A 177 0.45 -32.75 43.06
C GLY A 177 0.80 -32.77 44.53
N ASN A 178 -0.21 -32.72 45.40
CA ASN A 178 -0.19 -33.44 46.68
C ASN A 178 -1.54 -33.37 47.40
N ARG A 179 -2.17 -34.53 47.61
CA ARG A 179 -3.17 -34.72 48.66
C ARG A 179 -3.20 -36.20 49.11
N PRO A 180 -2.31 -36.61 50.03
CA PRO A 180 -2.62 -37.73 50.90
C PRO A 180 -3.70 -37.28 51.89
N GLY A 181 -4.69 -38.14 52.15
CA GLY A 181 -5.79 -37.82 53.05
C GLY A 181 -5.44 -38.02 54.53
N SER A 182 -6.10 -37.25 55.40
CA SER A 182 -6.36 -37.65 56.79
C SER A 182 -7.69 -37.03 57.26
N ASN A 183 -8.41 -37.76 58.11
CA ASN A 183 -9.73 -37.37 58.60
C ASN A 183 -9.63 -36.33 59.74
N GLY A 184 -10.62 -35.45 59.87
CA GLY A 184 -10.66 -34.46 60.96
C GLY A 184 -11.94 -33.63 60.99
N SER A 185 -12.97 -34.15 61.69
CA SER A 185 -14.09 -33.46 62.35
C SER A 185 -14.52 -32.03 61.94
N ALA A 186 -15.80 -31.96 61.57
CA ALA A 186 -16.71 -30.81 61.48
C ALA A 186 -16.42 -29.53 62.32
N THR A 187 -16.76 -28.37 61.73
CA THR A 187 -17.62 -27.36 62.35
C THR A 187 -18.43 -26.65 61.27
N SER A 188 -19.67 -26.25 61.60
CA SER A 188 -20.66 -25.65 60.70
C SER A 188 -20.47 -24.14 60.50
N CYS A 189 -20.83 -23.64 59.31
CA CYS A 189 -21.64 -22.42 59.17
C CYS A 189 -22.15 -22.21 57.74
N SER A 190 -23.47 -22.12 57.60
CA SER A 190 -24.19 -21.54 56.47
C SER A 190 -25.19 -20.51 57.05
N PRO A 191 -25.88 -19.72 56.21
CA PRO A 191 -25.35 -18.68 55.33
C PRO A 191 -25.91 -17.30 55.75
N ARG A 192 -25.51 -16.20 55.08
CA ARG A 192 -26.28 -14.95 55.14
C ARG A 192 -26.49 -14.35 53.76
N ALA A 193 -27.75 -14.05 53.45
CA ALA A 193 -28.23 -13.52 52.18
C ALA A 193 -28.73 -12.06 52.34
N ALA A 194 -29.26 -11.49 51.24
CA ALA A 194 -29.97 -10.19 51.14
C ALA A 194 -29.07 -8.92 51.29
N SER A 195 -29.39 -7.71 50.81
CA SER A 195 -30.48 -7.15 49.96
C SER A 195 -30.11 -5.68 49.55
N ALA A 196 -30.67 -4.98 48.53
CA ALA A 196 -31.26 -5.35 47.22
C ALA A 196 -31.73 -4.08 46.44
N ALA A 197 -31.54 -4.05 45.11
CA ALA A 197 -32.33 -3.25 44.15
C ALA A 197 -32.32 -1.68 44.29
N PRO A 198 -33.17 -0.89 43.57
CA PRO A 198 -32.93 -0.46 42.17
C PRO A 198 -33.18 1.07 41.93
N SER A 199 -33.54 1.44 40.67
CA SER A 199 -33.96 2.76 40.12
C SER A 199 -32.84 3.61 39.47
N THR A 200 -33.05 4.43 38.42
CA THR A 200 -34.28 4.81 37.67
C THR A 200 -33.96 5.09 36.17
N GLY A 201 -34.97 5.43 35.34
CA GLY A 201 -34.84 5.72 33.89
C GLY A 201 -34.00 6.96 33.52
N THR A 202 -33.92 7.39 32.25
CA THR A 202 -35.08 7.65 31.36
C THR A 202 -34.72 7.51 29.87
N CYS A 203 -35.72 7.19 29.03
CA CYS A 203 -35.61 7.16 27.56
C CYS A 203 -35.77 8.58 26.97
N THR A 204 -34.96 8.94 25.97
CA THR A 204 -35.11 10.20 25.21
C THR A 204 -35.49 9.90 23.76
N THR A 205 -36.71 10.27 23.38
CA THR A 205 -37.18 10.29 21.99
C THR A 205 -36.60 11.47 21.22
N TRP A 206 -36.20 11.24 19.99
CA TRP A 206 -35.87 12.30 19.03
C TRP A 206 -37.14 12.80 18.33
N GLY A 207 -37.17 14.10 18.03
CA GLY A 207 -38.08 14.72 17.07
C GLY A 207 -37.33 15.17 15.83
#